data_AF-A0A1U7CU71-F1
#
_entry.id   AF-A0A1U7CU71-F1
#
_cell.length_a   1.000
_cell.length_b   1.000
_cell.length_c   1.000
_cell.angle_alpha   90.00
_cell.angle_beta   90.00
_cell.angle_gamma   90.00
#
_symmetry.space_group_name_H-M   'P 1'
#
loop_
_entity.id
_entity.type
_entity.pdbx_description
1 polymer ?
#
loop_
_entity_poly.entity_id
_entity_poly.type
_entity_poly.pdbx_seq_one_letter_code
_entity_poly.pdbx_strand_id
1 'polypeptide(L)'
;MSRHGRWTRILTLHCETASELASQEMDEPLGFADHLALRAHILICRSCRRFQRQLLWMRLAARSRSRVGVLDQATLSPEARVRIAEALREGGNDDGPPP
;
A
#
# COMPACT_ATOMS: atom_id res chain seq x y z
N MET A 1 3.85 21.70 20.94
CA MET A 1 4.58 20.42 20.76
C MET A 1 3.95 19.35 21.64
N SER A 2 2.80 18.82 21.25
CA SER A 2 2.09 17.78 22.03
C SER A 2 2.53 16.40 21.56
N ARG A 3 3.54 15.85 22.25
CA ARG A 3 4.03 14.47 22.03
C ARG A 3 3.01 13.39 22.45
N HIS A 4 1.87 13.76 23.04
CA HIS A 4 0.90 12.84 23.64
C HIS A 4 -0.02 12.11 22.64
N GLY A 5 -0.23 12.61 21.41
CA GLY A 5 -1.12 11.95 20.43
C GLY A 5 -0.50 10.75 19.68
N ARG A 6 0.82 10.59 19.75
CA ARG A 6 1.55 9.61 18.92
C ARG A 6 1.91 8.33 19.68
N TRP A 7 2.01 8.38 21.01
CA TRP A 7 2.33 7.21 21.84
C TRP A 7 1.11 6.33 22.12
N THR A 8 -0.08 6.92 22.25
CA THR A 8 -1.34 6.16 22.40
C THR A 8 -1.58 5.24 21.21
N ARG A 9 -1.39 5.72 19.97
CA ARG A 9 -1.58 4.91 18.75
C ARG A 9 -0.69 3.66 18.68
N ILE A 10 0.48 3.67 19.33
CA ILE A 10 1.38 2.51 19.39
C ILE A 10 0.83 1.44 20.37
N LEU A 11 0.19 1.85 21.46
CA LEU A 11 -0.37 0.96 22.49
C LEU A 11 -1.84 0.59 22.24
N THR A 12 -2.58 1.36 21.44
CA THR A 12 -4.03 1.18 21.20
C THR A 12 -4.35 0.78 19.76
N LEU A 13 -3.37 0.33 18.96
CA LEU A 13 -3.64 -0.16 17.61
C LEU A 13 -4.43 -1.47 17.70
N HIS A 14 -5.65 -1.47 17.17
CA HIS A 14 -6.50 -2.65 17.12
C HIS A 14 -6.08 -3.56 15.95
N CYS A 15 -6.36 -4.87 16.07
CA CYS A 15 -5.98 -5.85 15.04
C CYS A 15 -6.57 -5.53 13.66
N GLU A 16 -7.77 -4.97 13.62
CA GLU A 16 -8.47 -4.53 12.40
C GLU A 16 -7.67 -3.44 11.68
N THR A 17 -7.42 -2.31 12.34
CA THR A 17 -6.60 -1.22 11.79
C THR A 17 -5.17 -1.67 11.49
N ALA A 18 -4.60 -2.59 12.27
CA ALA A 18 -3.30 -3.18 11.96
C ALA A 18 -3.33 -4.00 10.67
N SER A 19 -4.42 -4.72 10.39
CA SER A 19 -4.58 -5.48 9.16
C SER A 19 -4.78 -4.56 7.94
N GLU A 20 -5.51 -3.46 8.10
CA GLU A 20 -5.66 -2.42 7.08
C GLU A 20 -4.31 -1.77 6.75
N LEU A 21 -3.56 -1.31 7.77
CA LEU A 21 -2.23 -0.71 7.58
C LEU A 21 -1.26 -1.71 6.93
N ALA A 22 -1.29 -2.98 7.34
CA ALA A 22 -0.46 -4.02 6.73
C ALA A 22 -0.81 -4.28 5.25
N SER A 23 -2.09 -4.14 4.87
CA SER A 23 -2.52 -4.20 3.47
C SER A 23 -2.07 -2.94 2.72
N GLN A 24 -2.27 -1.76 3.30
CA GLN A 24 -1.92 -0.48 2.68
C GLN A 24 -0.40 -0.37 2.43
N GLU A 25 0.44 -0.85 3.35
CA GLU A 25 1.91 -0.95 3.18
C GLU A 25 2.32 -1.74 1.91
N MET A 26 1.43 -2.60 1.41
CA MET A 26 1.69 -3.39 0.22
C MET A 26 1.54 -2.57 -1.05
N ASP A 27 0.64 -1.58 -1.05
CA ASP A 27 0.34 -0.77 -2.24
C ASP A 27 1.14 0.53 -2.23
N GLU A 28 1.30 1.16 -1.06
CA GLU A 28 1.99 2.43 -0.89
C GLU A 28 2.84 2.48 0.39
N PRO A 29 3.90 3.31 0.44
CA PRO A 29 4.65 3.50 1.66
C PRO A 29 3.78 4.17 2.73
N LEU A 30 3.69 3.54 3.90
CA LEU A 30 3.03 4.14 5.06
C LEU A 30 3.80 5.36 5.58
N GLY A 31 3.05 6.29 6.18
CA GLY A 31 3.65 7.35 7.00
C GLY A 31 4.49 6.76 8.14
N PHE A 32 5.60 7.43 8.48
CA PHE A 32 6.58 6.93 9.47
C PHE A 32 5.95 6.52 10.81
N ALA A 33 4.96 7.29 11.29
CA ALA A 33 4.28 7.01 12.55
C ALA A 33 3.43 5.72 12.48
N ASP A 34 2.69 5.53 11.39
CA ASP A 34 1.82 4.37 11.21
C ASP A 34 2.63 3.10 10.98
N HIS A 35 3.73 3.21 10.23
CA HIS A 35 4.68 2.12 10.07
C HIS A 35 5.32 1.69 11.41
N LEU A 36 5.67 2.65 12.28
CA LEU A 36 6.20 2.33 13.62
C LEU A 36 5.14 1.68 14.51
N ALA A 37 3.91 2.19 14.51
CA ALA A 37 2.79 1.62 15.27
C ALA A 37 2.46 0.19 14.81
N LEU A 38 2.41 -0.04 13.49
CA LEU A 38 2.19 -1.35 12.91
C LEU A 38 3.29 -2.34 13.31
N ARG A 39 4.56 -1.93 13.21
CA ARG A 39 5.70 -2.77 13.64
C ARG A 39 5.61 -3.14 15.11
N ALA A 40 5.31 -2.18 15.97
CA ALA A 40 5.14 -2.43 17.40
C ALA A 40 4.00 -3.44 17.67
N HIS A 41 2.85 -3.28 17.03
CA HIS A 41 1.72 -4.19 17.19
C HIS A 41 2.04 -5.61 16.71
N ILE A 42 2.72 -5.76 15.57
CA ILE A 42 3.13 -7.06 15.04
C ILE A 42 4.16 -7.76 15.95
N LEU A 43 4.96 -6.99 16.68
CA LEU A 43 5.89 -7.56 17.66
C LEU A 43 5.16 -8.28 18.81
N ILE A 44 4.01 -7.77 19.24
CA ILE A 44 3.25 -8.32 20.38
C ILE A 44 2.12 -9.26 19.95
N CYS A 45 1.50 -9.04 18.78
CA CYS A 45 0.34 -9.79 18.31
C CYS A 45 0.75 -10.91 17.32
N ARG A 46 0.62 -12.16 17.75
CA ARG A 46 0.96 -13.35 16.93
C ARG A 46 0.09 -13.47 15.67
N SER A 47 -1.19 -13.12 15.77
CA SER A 47 -2.14 -13.21 14.65
C SER A 47 -1.79 -12.22 13.55
N CYS A 48 -1.58 -10.95 13.88
CA CYS A 48 -1.18 -9.92 12.92
C CYS A 48 0.19 -10.23 12.29
N ARG A 49 1.14 -10.81 13.05
CA ARG A 49 2.41 -11.30 12.51
C ARG A 49 2.22 -12.43 11.49
N ARG A 50 1.30 -13.37 11.74
CA ARG A 50 0.97 -14.43 10.78
C ARG A 50 0.35 -13.83 9.52
N PHE A 51 -0.59 -12.91 9.67
CA PHE A 51 -1.24 -12.23 8.56
C PHE A 51 -0.23 -11.46 7.68
N GLN A 52 0.67 -10.67 8.27
CA GLN A 52 1.69 -9.94 7.50
C GLN A 52 2.58 -10.90 6.69
N ARG A 53 2.96 -12.05 7.26
CA ARG A 53 3.72 -13.08 6.52
C ARG A 53 2.93 -13.66 5.35
N GLN A 54 1.62 -13.86 5.51
CA GLN A 54 0.74 -14.33 4.43
C GLN A 54 0.65 -13.29 3.32
N LEU A 55 0.47 -12.00 3.64
CA LEU A 55 0.49 -10.90 2.67
C LEU A 55 1.78 -10.88 1.86
N LEU A 56 2.93 -10.92 2.53
CA LEU A 56 4.25 -10.94 1.87
C LEU A 56 4.42 -12.16 0.97
N TRP A 57 3.95 -13.34 1.41
CA TRP A 57 4.00 -14.55 0.60
C TRP A 57 3.13 -14.44 -0.65
N MET A 58 1.91 -13.90 -0.53
CA MET A 58 1.03 -13.67 -1.68
C MET A 58 1.66 -12.69 -2.68
N ARG A 59 2.30 -11.62 -2.21
CA ARG A 59 3.01 -10.66 -3.08
C ARG A 59 4.21 -11.30 -3.77
N LEU A 60 4.99 -12.10 -3.05
CA LEU A 60 6.09 -12.84 -3.66
C LEU A 60 5.57 -13.81 -4.71
N ALA A 61 4.51 -14.57 -4.41
CA ALA A 61 3.89 -15.51 -5.33
C ALA A 61 3.31 -14.81 -6.58
N ALA A 62 2.67 -13.65 -6.40
CA ALA A 62 2.16 -12.84 -7.51
C ALA A 62 3.32 -12.36 -8.41
N ARG A 63 4.43 -11.91 -7.81
CA ARG A 63 5.65 -11.52 -8.54
C ARG A 63 6.44 -12.70 -9.11
N SER A 64 6.28 -13.91 -8.59
CA SER A 64 6.97 -15.10 -9.12
C SER A 64 6.17 -15.78 -10.23
N ARG A 65 4.85 -15.61 -10.26
CA ARG A 65 3.97 -16.19 -11.30
C ARG A 65 3.97 -15.39 -12.59
N SER A 66 4.52 -14.19 -12.59
CA SER A 66 5.05 -13.56 -13.80
C SER A 66 6.29 -14.34 -14.26
N ARG A 67 6.11 -15.14 -15.32
CA ARG A 67 7.20 -15.73 -16.10
C ARG A 67 8.22 -14.61 -16.38
N VAL A 68 9.42 -14.80 -15.87
CA VAL A 68 10.58 -13.89 -15.76
C VAL A 68 11.10 -13.44 -17.14
N GLY A 69 10.32 -12.67 -17.89
CA GLY A 69 10.76 -12.07 -19.15
C GLY A 69 9.65 -11.42 -19.97
N VAL A 70 8.41 -11.91 -19.87
CA VAL A 70 7.30 -11.40 -20.72
C VAL A 70 6.72 -10.08 -20.20
N LEU A 71 6.63 -9.87 -18.87
CA LEU A 71 6.14 -8.61 -18.30
C LEU A 71 7.23 -7.54 -18.16
N ASP A 72 8.50 -7.94 -18.01
CA ASP A 72 9.63 -7.01 -17.97
C ASP A 72 9.88 -6.34 -19.33
N GLN A 73 9.39 -6.98 -20.41
CA GLN A 73 9.38 -6.46 -21.79
C GLN A 73 8.01 -5.90 -22.19
N ALA A 74 6.99 -6.01 -21.33
CA ALA A 74 5.64 -5.52 -21.62
C ALA A 74 5.59 -4.00 -21.43
N THR A 75 6.17 -3.28 -22.38
CA THR A 75 5.97 -1.84 -22.52
C THR A 75 4.65 -1.60 -23.24
N LEU A 76 3.93 -0.54 -22.89
CA LEU A 76 2.79 -0.09 -23.69
C LEU A 76 3.23 0.18 -25.13
N SER A 77 2.37 -0.15 -26.10
CA SER A 77 2.59 0.33 -27.47
C SER A 77 2.63 1.86 -27.46
N PRO A 78 3.35 2.49 -28.39
CA PRO A 78 3.40 3.96 -28.49
C PRO A 78 2.00 4.58 -28.52
N GLU A 79 1.06 3.96 -29.25
CA GLU A 79 -0.32 4.40 -29.40
C GLU A 79 -1.12 4.23 -28.10
N ALA A 80 -0.96 3.11 -27.40
CA ALA A 80 -1.60 2.89 -26.10
C ALA A 80 -1.11 3.90 -25.06
N ARG A 81 0.19 4.22 -25.07
CA ARG A 81 0.79 5.21 -24.18
C ARG A 81 0.26 6.62 -24.45
N VAL A 82 0.10 7.03 -25.72
CA VAL A 82 -0.47 8.34 -26.07
C VAL A 82 -1.93 8.44 -25.61
N ARG A 83 -2.76 7.42 -25.89
CA ARG A 83 -4.18 7.41 -25.47
C ARG A 83 -4.35 7.48 -23.96
N ILE A 84 -3.57 6.72 -23.20
CA ILE A 84 -3.61 6.74 -21.73
C ILE A 84 -3.15 8.11 -21.21
N ALA A 85 -2.10 8.70 -21.77
CA ALA A 85 -1.61 10.00 -21.35
C ALA A 85 -2.59 11.16 -21.65
N GLU A 86 -3.36 11.05 -22.73
CA GLU A 86 -4.42 12.01 -23.07
C GLU A 86 -5.62 11.89 -22.12
N ALA A 87 -6.11 10.67 -21.88
CA ALA A 87 -7.21 10.42 -20.95
C ALA A 87 -6.89 10.88 -19.51
N LEU A 88 -5.65 10.69 -19.03
CA LEU A 88 -5.23 11.20 -17.73
C LEU A 88 -5.17 12.73 -17.67
N ARG A 89 -4.89 13.39 -18.79
CA ARG A 89 -4.89 14.86 -18.91
C ARG A 89 -6.30 15.44 -18.90
N GLU A 90 -7.22 14.77 -19.57
CA GLU A 90 -8.65 15.14 -19.62
C GLU A 90 -9.33 14.90 -18.26
N GLY A 91 -9.05 13.77 -17.60
CA GLY A 91 -9.60 13.46 -16.28
C GLY A 91 -9.00 14.29 -15.13
N GLY A 92 -7.78 14.82 -15.27
CA GLY A 92 -7.16 15.71 -14.28
C GLY A 92 -7.66 17.17 -14.35
N ASN A 93 -8.50 17.51 -15.32
CA ASN A 93 -9.10 18.84 -15.46
C ASN A 93 -10.53 18.93 -14.87
N ASP A 94 -11.05 17.84 -14.30
CA ASP A 94 -12.39 17.76 -13.70
C ASP A 94 -12.38 17.91 -12.15
N ASP A 95 -11.23 18.21 -11.53
CA ASP A 95 -11.15 18.55 -10.10
C ASP A 95 -11.62 20.00 -9.78
N GLY A 96 -12.67 20.46 -10.46
CA GLY A 96 -13.45 21.64 -10.06
C GLY A 96 -14.55 21.22 -9.09
N PRO A 97 -14.74 21.87 -7.92
CA PRO A 97 -15.79 21.46 -6.99
C PRO A 97 -17.17 21.58 -7.68
N PRO A 98 -18.07 20.58 -7.52
CA PRO A 98 -19.38 20.61 -8.15
C PRO A 98 -20.23 21.78 -7.61
N PRO A 99 -21.13 22.39 -8.43
CA PRO A 99 -22.07 23.41 -7.96
C PRO A 99 -23.10 22.88 -6.97
#